data_AF-A0A150U356-F1
#
_entry.id   AF-A0A150U356-F1
#
_cell.length_a   1.000
_cell.length_b   1.000
_cell.length_c   1.000
_cell.angle_alpha   90.00
_cell.angle_beta   90.00
_cell.angle_gamma   90.00
#
_symmetry.space_group_name_H-M   'P 1'
#
loop_
_entity.id
_entity.type
_entity.pdbx_description
1 polymer ?
#
loop_
_entity_poly.entity_id
_entity_poly.type
_entity_poly.pdbx_seq_one_letter_code
_entity_poly.pdbx_strand_id
1 'polypeptide(L)'
;MAKLHADPVHAEAVASRLSARGFPHLRARKRGELVVIESGPDDDPIPHARLRRDTVQLWRLEIATHTGRWEPTGIRAPLNDILDVLVHDFPWVLTPVV
;
A
#
# COMPACT_ATOMS: atom_id res chain seq x y z
N MET A 1 -6.45 -20.34 -9.77
CA MET A 1 -5.26 -20.10 -8.92
C MET A 1 -5.74 -19.81 -7.51
N ALA A 2 -5.13 -20.42 -6.48
CA ALA A 2 -5.41 -20.05 -5.10
C ALA A 2 -4.98 -18.60 -4.86
N LYS A 3 -5.87 -17.80 -4.26
CA LYS A 3 -5.57 -16.42 -3.89
C LYS A 3 -4.59 -16.42 -2.72
N LEU A 4 -3.46 -15.74 -2.89
CA LEU A 4 -2.46 -15.65 -1.83
C LEU A 4 -2.84 -14.52 -0.87
N HIS A 5 -2.88 -14.84 0.41
CA HIS A 5 -3.14 -13.85 1.43
C HIS A 5 -1.87 -13.07 1.75
N ALA A 6 -2.05 -11.78 2.02
CA ALA A 6 -1.05 -11.01 2.73
C ALA A 6 -0.98 -11.56 4.16
N ASP A 7 0.22 -11.55 4.72
CA ASP A 7 0.50 -11.88 6.12
C ASP A 7 0.78 -10.59 6.91
N PRO A 8 0.40 -10.49 8.20
CA PRO A 8 0.76 -9.36 9.08
C PRO A 8 2.20 -8.86 8.93
N VAL A 9 3.18 -9.76 8.76
CA VAL A 9 4.60 -9.37 8.59
C VAL A 9 4.84 -8.47 7.36
N HIS A 10 4.01 -8.59 6.31
CA HIS A 10 4.12 -7.71 5.14
C HIS A 10 3.64 -6.30 5.46
N ALA A 11 2.60 -6.16 6.28
CA ALA A 11 2.10 -4.85 6.69
C ALA A 11 3.14 -4.12 7.55
N GLU A 12 3.72 -4.80 8.54
CA GLU A 12 4.82 -4.26 9.36
C GLU A 12 6.00 -3.82 8.49
N ALA A 13 6.38 -4.67 7.54
CA ALA A 13 7.51 -4.38 6.66
C ALA A 13 7.21 -3.24 5.65
N VAL A 14 5.96 -3.02 5.26
CA VAL A 14 5.55 -1.85 4.47
C VAL A 14 5.63 -0.58 5.30
N ALA A 15 5.04 -0.57 6.51
CA ALA A 15 5.04 0.58 7.39
C ALA A 15 6.47 1.02 7.76
N SER A 16 7.32 0.07 8.15
CA SER A 16 8.74 0.35 8.48
C SER A 16 9.50 0.97 7.32
N ARG A 17 9.28 0.48 6.09
CA ARG A 17 9.95 0.96 4.88
C ARG A 17 9.47 2.33 4.43
N LEU A 18 8.18 2.63 4.57
CA LEU A 18 7.63 3.95 4.27
C LEU A 18 8.09 4.99 5.30
N SER A 19 8.09 4.62 6.58
CA SER A 19 8.65 5.47 7.65
C SER A 19 10.11 5.81 7.39
N ALA A 20 10.94 4.82 7.05
CA ALA A 20 12.35 5.02 6.67
C ALA A 20 12.54 5.89 5.40
N ARG A 21 11.51 6.01 4.55
CA ARG A 21 11.48 6.87 3.35
C ARG A 21 10.88 8.26 3.63
N GLY A 22 10.62 8.61 4.89
CA GLY A 22 10.14 9.94 5.27
C GLY A 22 8.62 10.07 5.40
N PHE A 23 7.89 8.96 5.47
CA PHE A 23 6.42 8.96 5.65
C PHE A 23 6.01 8.32 6.99
N PRO A 24 6.43 8.86 8.15
CA PRO A 24 6.16 8.26 9.47
C PRO A 24 4.68 8.32 9.89
N HIS A 25 3.89 9.17 9.24
CA HIS A 25 2.43 9.27 9.45
C HIS A 25 1.64 8.14 8.80
N LEU A 26 2.27 7.35 7.92
CA LEU A 26 1.63 6.22 7.26
C LEU A 26 1.70 4.97 8.12
N ARG A 27 0.57 4.29 8.20
CA ARG A 27 0.42 2.94 8.75
C ARG A 27 0.12 1.98 7.61
N ALA A 28 0.34 0.70 7.85
CA ALA A 28 -0.07 -0.35 6.93
C ALA A 28 -0.86 -1.41 7.68
N ARG A 29 -1.99 -1.85 7.11
CA ARG A 29 -2.86 -2.88 7.69
C ARG A 29 -3.10 -4.02 6.70
N LYS A 30 -3.05 -5.26 7.19
CA LYS A 30 -3.38 -6.45 6.40
C LYS A 30 -4.90 -6.58 6.26
N ARG A 31 -5.39 -6.81 5.03
CA ARG A 31 -6.81 -7.07 4.72
C ARG A 31 -6.95 -8.15 3.64
N GLY A 32 -7.11 -9.41 4.06
CA GLY A 32 -7.20 -10.55 3.14
C GLY A 32 -5.92 -10.69 2.29
N GLU A 33 -6.05 -10.50 0.98
CA GLU A 33 -4.93 -10.49 0.00
C GLU A 33 -4.16 -9.17 -0.03
N LEU A 34 -4.61 -8.15 0.70
CA LEU A 34 -4.14 -6.78 0.59
C LEU A 34 -3.26 -6.37 1.78
N VAL A 35 -2.31 -5.48 1.52
CA VAL A 35 -1.77 -4.53 2.49
C VAL A 35 -2.30 -3.16 2.13
N VAL A 36 -3.07 -2.54 3.02
CA VAL A 36 -3.62 -1.19 2.86
C VAL A 36 -2.67 -0.20 3.52
N ILE A 37 -2.25 0.81 2.79
CA ILE A 37 -1.46 1.94 3.29
C ILE A 37 -2.45 3.06 3.61
N GLU A 38 -2.44 3.55 4.84
CA GLU A 38 -3.43 4.49 5.36
C GLU A 38 -2.82 5.47 6.39
N SER A 39 -3.47 6.61 6.60
CA SER A 39 -3.18 7.55 7.69
C SER A 39 -4.43 7.86 8.51
N GLY A 40 -4.41 8.93 9.31
CA GLY A 40 -5.55 9.40 10.09
C GLY A 40 -5.67 8.73 11.47
N PRO A 41 -6.76 8.99 12.20
CA PRO A 41 -7.09 8.28 13.44
C PRO A 41 -7.25 6.76 13.24
N ASP A 42 -7.21 5.97 14.31
CA ASP A 42 -7.39 4.51 14.20
C ASP A 42 -8.83 4.10 13.85
N ASP A 43 -9.80 4.89 14.31
CA ASP A 43 -11.25 4.74 14.14
C ASP A 43 -11.79 5.40 12.86
N ASP A 44 -11.05 6.35 12.28
CA ASP A 44 -11.34 6.97 10.99
C ASP A 44 -10.11 6.96 10.05
N PRO A 45 -9.68 5.78 9.58
CA PRO A 45 -8.49 5.66 8.74
C PRO A 45 -8.75 6.18 7.31
N ILE A 46 -7.78 6.94 6.79
CA ILE A 46 -7.79 7.46 5.43
C ILE A 46 -6.89 6.59 4.55
N PRO A 47 -7.46 5.76 3.65
CA PRO A 47 -6.66 4.87 2.80
C PRO A 47 -6.04 5.64 1.61
N HIS A 48 -4.75 5.42 1.37
CA HIS A 48 -3.97 6.07 0.32
C HIS A 48 -3.73 5.15 -0.87
N ALA A 49 -3.18 3.96 -0.60
CA ALA A 49 -2.81 2.97 -1.60
C ALA A 49 -3.04 1.56 -1.06
N ARG A 50 -3.14 0.57 -1.95
CA ARG A 50 -3.25 -0.84 -1.56
C ARG A 50 -2.32 -1.69 -2.39
N LEU A 51 -1.68 -2.65 -1.75
CA LEU A 51 -0.81 -3.63 -2.37
C LEU A 51 -1.51 -4.98 -2.36
N ARG A 52 -1.85 -5.52 -3.53
CA ARG A 52 -2.42 -6.87 -3.65
C ARG A 52 -1.31 -7.88 -3.84
N ARG A 53 -1.35 -8.95 -3.05
CA ARG A 53 -0.45 -10.09 -3.25
C ARG A 53 -0.89 -10.90 -4.47
N ASP A 54 -0.02 -10.98 -5.47
CA ASP A 54 -0.30 -11.66 -6.73
C ASP A 54 0.38 -13.03 -6.80
N THR A 55 1.64 -13.09 -6.37
CA THR A 55 2.39 -14.34 -6.18
C THR A 55 3.11 -14.31 -4.82
N VAL A 56 3.93 -15.33 -4.53
CA VAL A 56 4.77 -15.34 -3.33
C VAL A 56 5.70 -14.12 -3.28
N GLN A 57 6.23 -13.72 -4.44
CA GLN A 57 7.24 -12.66 -4.58
C GLN A 57 6.67 -11.35 -5.15
N LEU A 58 5.58 -11.40 -5.91
CA LEU A 58 5.07 -10.26 -6.67
C LEU A 58 3.79 -9.69 -6.06
N TRP A 59 3.72 -8.37 -6.14
CA TRP A 59 2.62 -7.56 -5.67
C TRP A 59 2.06 -6.74 -6.83
N ARG A 60 0.87 -6.18 -6.66
CA ARG A 60 0.30 -5.17 -7.56
C ARG A 60 -0.08 -3.92 -6.78
N LEU A 61 0.17 -2.75 -7.35
CA LEU A 61 -0.24 -1.47 -6.77
C LEU A 61 -1.64 -1.10 -7.27
N GLU A 62 -2.55 -0.86 -6.33
CA GLU A 62 -3.87 -0.31 -6.54
C GLU A 62 -3.97 1.07 -5.88
N ILE A 63 -4.50 2.06 -6.61
CA ILE A 63 -4.74 3.42 -6.12
C ILE A 63 -6.21 3.76 -6.35
N ALA A 64 -6.80 4.55 -5.45
CA ALA A 64 -8.16 5.02 -5.62
C ALA A 64 -8.23 6.10 -6.71
N THR A 65 -9.23 6.01 -7.59
CA THR A 65 -9.58 7.10 -8.50
C THR A 65 -10.15 8.29 -7.72
N HIS A 66 -10.33 9.43 -8.39
CA HIS A 66 -11.02 10.60 -7.82
C HIS A 66 -12.47 10.30 -7.38
N THR A 67 -13.07 9.18 -7.81
CA THR A 67 -14.40 8.72 -7.38
C THR A 67 -14.35 7.72 -6.22
N GLY A 68 -13.16 7.46 -5.66
CA GLY A 68 -12.94 6.51 -4.56
C GLY A 68 -12.92 5.04 -5.00
N ARG A 69 -12.93 4.74 -6.30
CA ARG A 69 -12.85 3.37 -6.83
C ARG A 69 -11.41 2.89 -6.84
N TRP A 70 -11.14 1.71 -6.29
CA TRP A 70 -9.81 1.09 -6.34
C TRP A 70 -9.54 0.50 -7.71
N GLU A 71 -8.45 0.92 -8.34
CA GLU A 71 -8.05 0.43 -9.65
C GLU A 71 -6.58 0.01 -9.68
N PRO A 72 -6.24 -1.08 -10.41
CA PRO A 72 -4.85 -1.47 -10.61
C PRO A 72 -4.14 -0.44 -11.48
N THR A 73 -2.93 -0.07 -11.08
CA THR A 73 -2.06 0.86 -11.83
C THR A 73 -1.34 0.20 -13.01
N GLY A 74 -1.44 -1.13 -13.15
CA GLY A 74 -0.64 -1.93 -14.08
C GLY A 74 0.75 -2.31 -13.53
N ILE A 75 1.19 -1.68 -12.44
CA ILE A 75 2.49 -1.97 -11.81
C ILE A 75 2.40 -3.30 -11.06
N ARG A 76 3.33 -4.19 -11.41
CA ARG A 76 3.48 -5.51 -10.80
C ARG A 76 4.97 -5.81 -10.60
N ALA A 77 5.42 -5.84 -9.36
CA ALA A 77 6.83 -5.96 -9.01
C ALA A 77 7.02 -6.56 -7.61
N PRO A 78 8.26 -6.89 -7.20
CA PRO A 78 8.61 -7.15 -5.81
C PRO A 78 8.16 -6.01 -4.88
N LEU A 79 7.99 -6.33 -3.58
CA LEU A 79 7.43 -5.39 -2.62
C LEU A 79 8.23 -4.08 -2.51
N ASN A 80 9.56 -4.15 -2.44
CA ASN A 80 10.41 -2.96 -2.35
C ASN A 80 10.27 -2.09 -3.60
N ASP A 81 10.33 -2.69 -4.78
CA ASP A 81 10.23 -1.98 -6.06
C ASP A 81 8.88 -1.26 -6.19
N ILE A 82 7.77 -1.87 -5.74
CA ILE A 82 6.47 -1.17 -5.69
C ILE A 82 6.50 0.02 -4.74
N LEU A 83 7.14 -0.10 -3.57
CA LEU A 83 7.24 1.00 -2.63
C LEU A 83 8.11 2.14 -3.19
N ASP A 84 9.18 1.81 -3.91
CA ASP A 84 10.03 2.80 -4.57
C ASP A 84 9.24 3.52 -5.66
N VAL A 85 8.50 2.80 -6.50
CA VAL A 85 7.59 3.40 -7.50
C VAL A 85 6.53 4.28 -6.82
N LEU A 86 5.90 3.81 -5.75
CA LEU A 86 4.88 4.57 -5.03
C LEU A 86 5.44 5.88 -4.46
N VAL A 87 6.67 5.86 -3.94
CA VAL A 87 7.32 7.04 -3.35
C VAL A 87 7.86 8.01 -4.41
N HIS A 88 8.36 7.51 -5.53
CA HIS A 88 8.98 8.36 -6.56
C HIS A 88 8.00 8.85 -7.62
N ASP A 89 7.10 7.98 -8.07
CA ASP A 89 6.22 8.26 -9.20
C ASP A 89 4.83 8.75 -8.76
N PHE A 90 4.41 8.41 -7.54
CA PHE A 90 3.12 8.81 -6.97
C PHE A 90 3.21 9.45 -5.57
N PRO A 91 4.17 10.34 -5.28
CA PRO A 91 4.36 10.89 -3.93
C PRO A 91 3.12 11.62 -3.40
N TRP A 92 2.31 12.21 -4.28
CA TRP A 92 1.05 12.90 -3.93
C TRP A 92 -0.03 11.96 -3.40
N VAL A 93 0.09 10.65 -3.62
CA VAL A 93 -0.85 9.66 -3.04
C VAL A 93 -0.55 9.43 -1.57
N LEU A 94 0.67 9.69 -1.12
CA LEU A 94 1.13 9.44 0.25
C LEU A 94 1.01 10.65 1.17
N THR A 95 0.59 11.80 0.62
CA THR A 95 0.50 13.04 1.40
C THR A 95 -0.60 12.94 2.44
N PRO A 96 -0.40 13.49 3.65
CA PRO A 96 -1.47 13.63 4.63
C PRO A 96 -2.65 14.38 4.01
N VAL A 97 -3.85 13.82 4.13
CA VAL A 97 -5.08 14.54 3.84
C VAL A 97 -5.47 15.27 5.13
N VAL A 98 -5.41 16.60 5.10
CA VAL A 98 -5.82 17.51 6.18
C VAL A 98 -7.28 17.92 6.04
#